data_AF-A0A9E1IXQ5-F1
#
_entry.id   AF-A0A9E1IXQ5-F1
#
_cell.length_a   1.000
_cell.length_b   1.000
_cell.length_c   1.000
_cell.angle_alpha   90.00
_cell.angle_beta   90.00
_cell.angle_gamma   90.00
#
_symmetry.space_group_name_H-M   'P 1'
#
loop_
_entity.id
_entity.type
_entity.pdbx_description
1 polymer ?
#
loop_
_entity_poly.entity_id
_entity_poly.type
_entity_poly.pdbx_seq_one_letter_code
_entity_poly.pdbx_strand_id
1 'polypeptide(L)'
;MAKKNRRQRIEGQFVPLQYILLDSLAYQSLGNSSKVGLIYFYKDKKNVHQETAILTFPQAKKYGVCQSSTTFDSIKKELVEKGFLNPFVPGGLGKHSIFKISSRWKLYGTDRFNEIPFEAGCGSKQFQIIWKDEKKRNNLLHVRHGKKKQDAVST
;
A
#
# COMPACT_ATOMS: atom_id res chain seq x y z
N MET A 1 -11.86 40.77 -39.40
CA MET A 1 -10.96 40.42 -38.28
C MET A 1 -11.24 38.97 -37.88
N ALA A 2 -10.26 38.07 -37.98
CA ALA A 2 -10.45 36.66 -37.65
C ALA A 2 -10.59 36.47 -36.13
N LYS A 3 -11.69 35.84 -35.70
CA LYS A 3 -11.98 35.52 -34.30
C LYS A 3 -10.96 34.47 -33.84
N LYS A 4 -9.98 34.86 -33.04
CA LYS A 4 -8.94 33.97 -32.51
C LYS A 4 -9.61 32.93 -31.60
N ASN A 5 -9.75 31.69 -32.09
CA ASN A 5 -10.28 30.58 -31.30
C ASN A 5 -9.43 30.43 -30.02
N ARG A 6 -10.05 30.63 -28.84
CA ARG A 6 -9.39 30.39 -27.55
C ARG A 6 -8.98 28.92 -27.52
N ARG A 7 -7.67 28.65 -27.44
CA ARG A 7 -7.15 27.30 -27.23
C ARG A 7 -7.80 26.74 -25.96
N GLN A 8 -8.46 25.60 -26.07
CA GLN A 8 -9.04 24.91 -24.92
C GLN A 8 -7.88 24.60 -23.96
N ARG A 9 -7.87 25.27 -22.80
CA ARG A 9 -6.93 24.97 -21.73
C ARG A 9 -7.45 23.74 -21.01
N ILE A 10 -6.60 22.74 -20.83
CA ILE A 10 -6.94 21.61 -19.96
C ILE A 10 -6.91 22.16 -18.54
N GLU A 11 -8.05 22.11 -17.87
CA GLU A 11 -8.20 22.58 -16.50
C GLU A 11 -7.79 21.46 -15.51
N GLY A 12 -7.08 21.83 -14.44
CA GLY A 12 -6.76 20.92 -13.34
C GLY A 12 -5.26 20.70 -13.09
N GLN A 13 -4.98 19.87 -12.08
CA GLN A 13 -3.64 19.43 -11.71
C GLN A 13 -3.43 17.98 -12.17
N PHE A 14 -2.24 17.68 -12.66
CA PHE A 14 -1.86 16.34 -13.09
C PHE A 14 -0.99 15.66 -12.04
N VAL A 15 -1.16 14.34 -11.92
CA VAL A 15 -0.25 13.49 -11.14
C VAL A 15 0.73 12.87 -12.15
N PRO A 16 2.03 13.19 -12.07
CA PRO A 16 3.01 12.66 -13.01
C PRO A 16 3.21 11.16 -12.78
N LEU A 17 3.07 10.37 -13.86
CA LEU A 17 3.47 8.97 -13.90
C LEU A 17 4.65 8.82 -14.85
N GLN A 18 5.68 8.09 -14.42
CA GLN A 18 6.84 7.81 -15.26
C GLN A 18 6.47 6.79 -16.33
N TYR A 19 6.94 6.99 -17.56
CA TYR A 19 6.67 6.06 -18.67
C TYR A 19 7.16 4.63 -18.35
N ILE A 20 8.37 4.51 -17.79
CA ILE A 20 8.99 3.23 -17.38
C ILE A 20 8.11 2.45 -16.40
N LEU A 21 7.29 3.16 -15.60
CA LEU A 21 6.40 2.51 -14.65
C LEU A 21 5.28 1.75 -15.38
N LEU A 22 4.75 2.26 -16.49
CA LEU A 22 3.69 1.60 -17.26
C LEU A 22 4.16 0.28 -17.90
N ASP A 23 5.42 0.22 -18.32
CA ASP A 23 6.04 -0.97 -18.94
C ASP A 23 6.54 -1.98 -17.90
N SER A 24 6.55 -1.63 -16.62
CA SER A 24 7.06 -2.52 -15.58
C SER A 24 6.14 -3.71 -15.30
N LEU A 25 6.74 -4.89 -15.13
CA LEU A 25 6.02 -6.10 -14.71
C LEU A 25 5.26 -5.90 -13.40
N ALA A 26 5.86 -5.15 -12.46
CA ALA A 26 5.22 -4.78 -11.20
C ALA A 26 3.89 -4.04 -11.45
N TYR A 27 3.88 -3.03 -12.32
CA TYR A 27 2.68 -2.23 -12.57
C TYR A 27 1.65 -2.99 -13.39
N GLN A 28 2.08 -3.73 -14.40
CA GLN A 28 1.17 -4.51 -15.24
C GLN A 28 0.40 -5.55 -14.42
N SER A 29 1.08 -6.19 -13.46
CA SER A 29 0.45 -7.16 -12.56
C SER A 29 -0.54 -6.54 -11.57
N LEU A 30 -0.52 -5.21 -11.33
CA LEU A 30 -1.41 -4.56 -10.35
C LEU A 30 -2.89 -4.70 -10.73
N GLY A 31 -3.73 -4.98 -9.74
CA GLY A 31 -5.18 -4.84 -9.86
C GLY A 31 -5.58 -3.39 -10.18
N ASN A 32 -6.71 -3.21 -10.87
CA ASN A 32 -7.18 -1.89 -11.32
C ASN A 32 -7.32 -0.88 -10.17
N SER A 33 -7.91 -1.30 -9.04
CA SER A 33 -8.04 -0.44 -7.87
C SER A 33 -6.69 -0.05 -7.26
N SER A 34 -5.70 -0.92 -7.34
CA SER A 34 -4.35 -0.65 -6.86
C SER A 34 -3.57 0.28 -7.77
N LYS A 35 -3.78 0.20 -9.10
CA LYS A 35 -3.27 1.21 -10.06
C LYS A 35 -3.82 2.59 -9.74
N VAL A 36 -5.12 2.71 -9.50
CA VAL A 36 -5.74 3.99 -9.09
C VAL A 36 -5.21 4.43 -7.73
N GLY A 37 -5.12 3.51 -6.76
CA GLY A 37 -4.57 3.79 -5.43
C GLY A 37 -3.14 4.35 -5.49
N LEU A 38 -2.27 3.75 -6.31
CA LEU A 38 -0.90 4.21 -6.52
C LEU A 38 -0.84 5.67 -7.00
N ILE A 39 -1.72 6.06 -7.92
CA ILE A 39 -1.82 7.45 -8.41
C ILE A 39 -2.13 8.40 -7.25
N TYR A 40 -3.04 8.04 -6.35
CA TYR A 40 -3.36 8.89 -5.20
C TYR A 40 -2.25 8.91 -4.15
N PHE A 41 -1.47 7.85 -3.98
CA PHE A 41 -0.25 7.89 -3.18
C PHE A 41 0.79 8.84 -3.77
N TYR A 42 0.96 8.87 -5.11
CA TYR A 42 1.83 9.85 -5.77
C TYR A 42 1.28 11.27 -5.74
N LYS A 43 -0.05 11.44 -5.77
CA LYS A 43 -0.69 12.75 -5.58
C LYS A 43 -0.37 13.37 -4.22
N ASP A 44 -0.26 12.54 -3.18
CA ASP A 44 0.04 13.02 -1.82
C ASP A 44 1.50 13.52 -1.69
N LYS A 45 2.37 13.14 -2.60
CA LYS A 45 3.75 13.66 -2.67
C LYS A 45 3.73 15.13 -3.11
N LYS A 46 3.81 16.04 -2.15
CA LYS A 46 3.81 17.50 -2.41
C LYS A 46 5.13 18.03 -2.96
N ASN A 47 6.25 17.39 -2.60
CA ASN A 47 7.61 17.83 -2.97
C ASN A 47 8.49 16.66 -3.41
N VAL A 48 9.52 16.94 -4.22
CA VAL A 48 10.49 15.93 -4.70
C VAL A 48 11.19 15.20 -3.55
N HIS A 49 11.54 15.95 -2.50
CA HIS A 49 12.19 15.45 -1.28
C HIS A 49 11.25 14.73 -0.31
N GLN A 50 9.93 14.86 -0.48
CA GLN A 50 8.98 14.14 0.34
C GLN A 50 8.84 12.72 -0.19
N GLU A 51 9.44 11.77 0.50
CA GLU A 51 9.33 10.35 0.16
C GLU A 51 8.14 9.68 0.83
N THR A 52 7.54 10.34 1.83
CA THR A 52 6.40 9.82 2.58
C THR A 52 5.08 10.17 1.94
N ALA A 53 4.17 9.19 1.91
CA ALA A 53 2.81 9.33 1.44
C ALA A 53 1.83 8.79 2.49
N ILE A 54 0.76 9.54 2.72
CA ILE A 54 -0.30 9.22 3.68
C ILE A 54 -1.63 9.27 2.92
N LEU A 55 -2.19 8.09 2.65
CA LEU A 55 -3.54 7.96 2.16
C LEU A 55 -4.38 7.27 3.22
N THR A 56 -5.42 7.95 3.68
CA THR A 56 -6.36 7.43 4.67
C THR A 56 -7.56 6.78 3.97
N PHE A 57 -8.23 5.84 4.65
CA PHE A 57 -9.44 5.22 4.09
C PHE A 57 -10.55 6.25 3.77
N PRO A 58 -10.88 7.23 4.63
CA PRO A 58 -11.84 8.27 4.28
C PRO A 58 -11.47 9.08 3.03
N GLN A 59 -10.18 9.38 2.84
CA GLN A 59 -9.69 10.03 1.62
C GLN A 59 -9.84 9.12 0.40
N ALA A 60 -9.41 7.86 0.50
CA ALA A 60 -9.53 6.88 -0.58
C ALA A 60 -11.00 6.70 -1.02
N LYS A 61 -11.93 6.66 -0.06
CA LYS A 61 -13.37 6.62 -0.32
C LYS A 61 -13.88 7.89 -0.99
N LYS A 62 -13.49 9.07 -0.49
CA LYS A 62 -13.84 10.38 -1.08
C LYS A 62 -13.35 10.49 -2.52
N TYR A 63 -12.19 9.91 -2.83
CA TYR A 63 -11.59 9.94 -4.16
C TYR A 63 -12.10 8.82 -5.09
N GLY A 64 -12.96 7.92 -4.60
CA GLY A 64 -13.48 6.82 -5.40
C GLY A 64 -12.47 5.68 -5.65
N VAL A 65 -11.37 5.62 -4.91
CA VAL A 65 -10.37 4.53 -5.02
C VAL A 65 -10.96 3.20 -4.59
N CYS A 66 -11.72 3.20 -3.49
CA CYS A 66 -12.35 2.01 -2.92
C CYS A 66 -13.52 2.39 -2.01
N GLN A 67 -14.47 1.47 -1.83
CA GLN A 67 -15.65 1.69 -0.98
C GLN A 67 -15.55 1.04 0.41
N SER A 68 -14.71 0.01 0.56
CA SER A 68 -14.54 -0.75 1.81
C SER A 68 -13.12 -0.61 2.36
N SER A 69 -13.00 -0.71 3.68
CA SER A 69 -11.70 -0.71 4.38
C SER A 69 -10.87 -1.95 4.04
N THR A 70 -11.53 -3.10 3.84
CA THR A 70 -10.88 -4.35 3.46
C THR A 70 -10.21 -4.26 2.09
N THR A 71 -10.90 -3.69 1.09
CA THR A 71 -10.30 -3.43 -0.23
C THR A 71 -9.16 -2.43 -0.13
N PHE A 72 -9.28 -1.42 0.74
CA PHE A 72 -8.19 -0.48 0.99
C PHE A 72 -6.95 -1.15 1.58
N ASP A 73 -7.14 -2.10 2.52
CA ASP A 73 -6.05 -2.89 3.07
C ASP A 73 -5.41 -3.82 2.02
N SER A 74 -6.21 -4.44 1.16
CA SER A 74 -5.73 -5.23 0.03
C SER A 74 -4.89 -4.39 -0.96
N ILE A 75 -5.34 -3.17 -1.29
CA ILE A 75 -4.58 -2.24 -2.15
C ILE A 75 -3.21 -1.93 -1.52
N LYS A 76 -3.18 -1.55 -0.24
CA LYS A 76 -1.91 -1.24 0.46
C LYS A 76 -0.98 -2.45 0.47
N LYS A 77 -1.52 -3.63 0.76
CA LYS A 77 -0.77 -4.90 0.75
C LYS A 77 -0.14 -5.15 -0.61
N GLU A 78 -0.94 -5.10 -1.67
CA GLU A 78 -0.47 -5.35 -3.03
C GLU A 78 0.61 -4.35 -3.48
N LEU A 79 0.45 -3.07 -3.14
CA LEU A 79 1.43 -2.03 -3.45
C LEU A 79 2.76 -2.22 -2.70
N VAL A 80 2.73 -2.75 -1.47
CA VAL A 80 3.93 -3.08 -0.70
C VAL A 80 4.62 -4.33 -1.25
N GLU A 81 3.84 -5.38 -1.54
CA GLU A 81 4.34 -6.64 -2.10
C GLU A 81 5.03 -6.44 -3.44
N LYS A 82 4.50 -5.56 -4.30
CA LYS A 82 5.09 -5.24 -5.61
C LYS A 82 6.17 -4.15 -5.55
N GLY A 83 6.50 -3.67 -4.36
CA GLY A 83 7.61 -2.76 -4.14
C GLY A 83 7.36 -1.31 -4.56
N PHE A 84 6.11 -0.88 -4.69
CA PHE A 84 5.75 0.53 -4.89
C PHE A 84 5.76 1.33 -3.59
N LEU A 85 5.41 0.67 -2.48
CA LEU A 85 5.41 1.25 -1.15
C LEU A 85 6.32 0.46 -0.20
N ASN A 86 6.95 1.17 0.72
CA ASN A 86 7.63 0.60 1.87
C ASN A 86 6.86 1.03 3.13
N PRO A 87 6.47 0.10 4.02
CA PRO A 87 5.97 0.46 5.33
C PRO A 87 7.02 1.31 6.06
N PHE A 88 6.65 2.48 6.55
CA PHE A 88 7.55 3.33 7.34
C PHE A 88 7.10 3.43 8.78
N VAL A 89 5.83 3.77 9.00
CA VAL A 89 5.22 3.77 10.33
C VAL A 89 3.91 2.99 10.25
N PRO A 90 3.76 1.89 11.02
CA PRO A 90 2.50 1.18 11.09
C PRO A 90 1.42 2.07 11.72
N GLY A 91 0.25 2.10 11.09
CA GLY A 91 -0.94 2.75 11.65
C GLY A 91 -1.45 2.03 12.89
N GLY A 92 -2.32 2.68 13.65
CA GLY A 92 -2.91 2.15 14.87
C GLY A 92 -4.19 2.90 15.26
N LEU A 93 -4.68 2.68 16.49
CA LEU A 93 -5.89 3.36 16.99
C LEU A 93 -5.71 4.88 16.91
N GLY A 94 -6.44 5.53 15.97
CA GLY A 94 -6.38 6.97 15.72
C GLY A 94 -5.18 7.47 14.90
N LYS A 95 -4.29 6.58 14.40
CA LYS A 95 -3.12 6.97 13.60
C LYS A 95 -3.11 6.27 12.24
N HIS A 96 -2.84 7.02 11.19
CA HIS A 96 -2.76 6.50 9.82
C HIS A 96 -1.41 5.83 9.56
N SER A 97 -1.42 4.79 8.73
CA SER A 97 -0.17 4.20 8.23
C SER A 97 0.56 5.20 7.34
N ILE A 98 1.85 5.35 7.57
CA ILE A 98 2.73 6.17 6.74
C ILE A 98 3.58 5.24 5.89
N PHE A 99 3.55 5.45 4.59
CA PHE A 99 4.33 4.70 3.63
C PHE A 99 5.41 5.59 3.04
N LYS A 100 6.54 4.99 2.66
CA LYS A 100 7.52 5.61 1.77
C LYS A 100 7.29 5.11 0.35
N ILE A 101 7.33 6.01 -0.62
CA ILE A 101 7.36 5.65 -2.03
C ILE A 101 8.69 4.94 -2.32
N SER A 102 8.62 3.79 -2.97
CA SER A 102 9.76 2.92 -3.21
C SER A 102 10.02 2.78 -4.71
N SER A 103 11.27 2.50 -5.06
CA SER A 103 11.69 2.12 -6.41
C SER A 103 11.96 0.62 -6.55
N ARG A 104 11.63 -0.19 -5.52
CA ARG A 104 11.82 -1.66 -5.52
C ARG A 104 11.07 -2.34 -6.66
N TRP A 105 9.93 -1.79 -7.08
CA TRP A 105 9.15 -2.26 -8.23
C TRP A 105 9.97 -2.41 -9.52
N LYS A 106 11.07 -1.66 -9.69
CA LYS A 106 11.96 -1.78 -10.86
C LYS A 106 12.67 -3.13 -10.94
N LEU A 107 12.84 -3.81 -9.82
CA LEU A 107 13.50 -5.11 -9.73
C LEU A 107 12.49 -6.27 -9.60
N TYR A 108 11.18 -5.98 -9.61
CA TYR A 108 10.14 -6.99 -9.44
C TYR A 108 10.21 -8.04 -10.56
N GLY A 109 10.16 -9.33 -10.17
CA GLY A 109 10.33 -10.46 -11.08
C GLY A 109 11.78 -10.83 -11.40
N THR A 110 12.76 -10.20 -10.72
CA THR A 110 14.18 -10.57 -10.81
C THR A 110 14.66 -11.13 -9.48
N ASP A 111 15.76 -11.89 -9.50
CA ASP A 111 16.40 -12.44 -8.28
C ASP A 111 16.89 -11.37 -7.30
N ARG A 112 16.98 -10.11 -7.75
CA ARG A 112 17.37 -8.96 -6.92
C ARG A 112 16.17 -8.28 -6.25
N PHE A 113 14.95 -8.80 -6.44
CA PHE A 113 13.78 -8.26 -5.78
C PHE A 113 13.82 -8.56 -4.28
N ASN A 114 13.99 -7.52 -3.47
CA ASN A 114 13.86 -7.66 -2.03
C ASN A 114 12.37 -7.66 -1.66
N GLU A 115 11.84 -8.81 -1.26
CA GLU A 115 10.46 -8.96 -0.79
C GLU A 115 10.31 -8.39 0.63
N ILE A 116 9.26 -7.59 0.84
CA ILE A 116 8.94 -7.04 2.16
C ILE A 116 7.51 -7.43 2.50
N PRO A 117 7.26 -8.16 3.60
CA PRO A 117 5.91 -8.52 4.00
C PRO A 117 5.13 -7.27 4.40
N PHE A 118 3.85 -7.24 4.03
CA PHE A 118 2.95 -6.20 4.50
C PHE A 118 2.52 -6.48 5.95
N GLU A 119 2.90 -5.60 6.87
CA GLU A 119 2.41 -5.62 8.24
C GLU A 119 1.16 -4.73 8.37
N ALA A 120 0.00 -5.37 8.55
CA ALA A 120 -1.22 -4.64 8.88
C ALA A 120 -1.04 -3.98 10.26
N GLY A 121 -1.32 -2.68 10.34
CA GLY A 121 -1.30 -1.95 11.61
C GLY A 121 -2.20 -2.63 12.64
N CYS A 122 -1.64 -3.03 13.78
CA CYS A 122 -2.42 -3.64 14.86
C CYS A 122 -3.37 -2.59 15.47
N GLY A 123 -4.65 -2.70 15.15
CA GLY A 123 -5.68 -1.71 15.43
C GLY A 123 -6.05 -1.49 16.89
N SER A 124 -5.39 -2.08 17.89
CA SER A 124 -5.72 -1.82 19.30
C SER A 124 -4.49 -1.61 20.19
N LYS A 125 -4.61 -0.73 21.20
CA LYS A 125 -3.60 -0.55 22.27
C LYS A 125 -3.23 -1.87 22.93
N GLN A 126 -4.21 -2.77 23.09
CA GLN A 126 -4.01 -4.11 23.65
C GLN A 126 -3.08 -4.95 22.76
N PHE A 127 -3.24 -4.89 21.44
CA PHE A 127 -2.32 -5.59 20.53
C PHE A 127 -0.90 -5.03 20.62
N GLN A 128 -0.69 -3.72 20.77
CA GLN A 128 0.66 -3.16 20.95
C GLN A 128 1.32 -3.62 22.25
N ILE A 129 0.55 -3.69 23.35
CA ILE A 129 1.02 -4.24 24.62
C ILE A 129 1.39 -5.72 24.45
N ILE A 130 0.56 -6.48 23.74
CA ILE A 130 0.82 -7.89 23.42
C ILE A 130 2.07 -8.06 22.56
N TRP A 131 2.33 -7.18 21.59
CA TRP A 131 3.49 -7.25 20.71
C TRP A 131 4.80 -6.78 21.36
N LYS A 132 4.74 -5.89 22.37
CA LYS A 132 5.90 -5.49 23.19
C LYS A 132 6.26 -6.52 24.26
N ASP A 133 5.29 -7.32 24.71
CA ASP A 133 5.46 -8.36 25.72
C ASP A 133 5.70 -9.71 25.02
N GLU A 134 6.94 -10.19 25.06
CA GLU A 134 7.38 -11.38 24.33
C GLU A 134 6.57 -12.64 24.67
N LYS A 135 6.13 -12.77 25.94
CA LYS A 135 5.31 -13.89 26.39
C LYS A 135 3.90 -13.83 25.82
N LYS A 136 3.30 -12.65 25.78
CA LYS A 136 1.95 -12.45 25.21
C LYS A 136 1.98 -12.57 23.69
N ARG A 137 3.02 -12.07 23.02
CA ARG A 137 3.25 -12.22 21.59
C ARG A 137 3.30 -13.70 21.20
N ASN A 138 4.15 -14.48 21.87
CA ASN A 138 4.32 -15.90 21.57
C ASN A 138 3.03 -16.70 21.81
N ASN A 139 2.27 -16.37 22.86
CA ASN A 139 0.98 -16.99 23.11
C ASN A 139 -0.06 -16.64 22.02
N LEU A 140 -0.13 -15.38 21.60
CA LEU A 140 -1.04 -14.96 20.53
C LEU A 140 -0.69 -15.61 19.18
N LEU A 141 0.60 -15.74 18.87
CA LEU A 141 1.07 -16.45 17.67
C LEU A 141 0.76 -17.95 17.76
N HIS A 142 0.94 -18.56 18.93
CA HIS A 142 0.56 -19.96 19.17
C HIS A 142 -0.95 -20.19 19.01
N VAL A 143 -1.80 -19.29 19.51
CA VAL A 143 -3.27 -19.38 19.33
C VAL A 143 -3.68 -19.19 17.86
N ARG A 144 -2.99 -18.31 17.12
CA ARG A 144 -3.31 -18.02 15.71
C ARG A 144 -2.77 -19.05 14.71
N HIS A 145 -1.61 -19.65 14.99
CA HIS A 145 -0.92 -20.56 14.06
C HIS A 145 -0.80 -22.00 14.58
N GLY A 146 -1.09 -22.25 15.86
CA GLY A 146 -0.90 -23.54 16.55
C GLY A 146 -1.98 -24.60 16.32
N LYS A 147 -2.81 -24.46 15.27
CA LYS A 147 -3.57 -25.60 14.74
C LYS A 147 -3.22 -25.83 13.27
N LYS A 148 -1.99 -26.30 13.02
CA LYS A 148 -1.84 -27.33 12.00
C LYS A 148 -2.39 -28.61 12.62
N LYS A 149 -3.58 -29.02 12.18
CA LYS A 149 -4.03 -30.41 12.33
C LYS A 149 -2.88 -31.29 11.81
N GLN A 150 -2.32 -32.12 12.68
CA GLN A 150 -1.72 -33.36 12.22
C GLN A 150 -2.89 -34.26 11.81
N ASP A 151 -3.19 -34.26 10.52
CA ASP A 151 -4.03 -35.30 9.95
C ASP A 151 -3.17 -36.57 9.80
N ALA A 152 -3.67 -37.64 10.40
CA ALA A 152 -3.59 -39.03 9.96
C ALA A 152 -2.24 -39.78 9.91
N VAL A 153 -2.41 -41.10 10.13
CA VAL A 153 -1.55 -42.25 9.79
C VAL A 153 -0.62 -42.74 10.90
N SER A 154 -1.04 -43.85 11.53
CA SER A 154 -0.27 -45.04 11.91
C SER A 154 -1.31 -46.01 12.52
N THR A 155 -1.97 -46.84 11.71
CA THR A 155 -1.63 -48.26 11.44
C THR A 155 -1.55 -49.11 12.70
#